data_AF-G5JSE6-F1
#
_entry.id   AF-G5JSE6-F1
#
_cell.length_a   1.000
_cell.length_b   1.000
_cell.length_c   1.000
_cell.angle_alpha   90.00
_cell.angle_beta   90.00
_cell.angle_gamma   90.00
#
_symmetry.space_group_name_H-M   'P 1'
#
loop_
_entity.id
_entity.type
_entity.pdbx_description
1 polymer ?
#
loop_
_entity_poly.entity_id
_entity_poly.type
_entity_poly.pdbx_seq_one_letter_code
_entity_poly.pdbx_strand_id
1 'polypeptide(L)'
;MSDSFVVELIKQVQPNFSGIKYLAEYLGFNIEKVESIKESFENDTIFSFARPNDLEGIFAYVTTQEKLAVKTRANQFKTFFQEAAQAMIERAQTSAEVDFIIVIGKNIVIIFDSADYRKRLILTPDKLSRSNSKY
;
A
#
# COMPACT_ATOMS: atom_id res chain seq x y z
N MET A 1 -13.42 7.42 16.26
CA MET A 1 -13.70 7.48 14.81
C MET A 1 -14.53 6.26 14.48
N SER A 2 -15.70 6.42 13.85
CA SER A 2 -16.66 5.33 13.62
C SER A 2 -16.27 4.47 12.42
N ASP A 3 -16.54 3.16 12.50
CA ASP A 3 -16.33 2.19 11.41
C ASP A 3 -16.97 2.61 10.08
N SER A 4 -18.01 3.45 10.11
CA SER A 4 -18.65 4.00 8.91
C SER A 4 -17.68 4.78 8.03
N PHE A 5 -16.73 5.51 8.62
CA PHE A 5 -15.80 6.37 7.89
C PHE A 5 -14.72 5.57 7.16
N VAL A 6 -14.25 4.46 7.76
CA VAL A 6 -13.29 3.54 7.12
C VAL A 6 -13.98 2.78 5.97
N VAL A 7 -15.23 2.37 6.14
CA VAL A 7 -16.01 1.72 5.07
C VAL A 7 -16.21 2.67 3.89
N GLU A 8 -16.55 3.93 4.14
CA GLU A 8 -16.68 4.96 3.10
C GLU A 8 -15.37 5.23 2.38
N LEU A 9 -14.26 5.30 3.11
CA LEU A 9 -12.92 5.41 2.53
C LEU A 9 -12.71 4.29 1.51
N ILE A 10 -12.82 3.03 1.93
CA ILE A 10 -12.54 1.91 1.04
C ILE A 10 -13.49 1.88 -0.16
N LYS A 11 -14.76 2.31 -0.01
CA LYS A 11 -15.71 2.39 -1.14
C LYS A 11 -15.29 3.40 -2.23
N GLN A 12 -14.50 4.41 -1.89
CA GLN A 12 -14.09 5.47 -2.81
C GLN A 12 -12.69 5.23 -3.41
N VAL A 13 -11.90 4.32 -2.82
CA VAL A 13 -10.55 4.00 -3.29
C VAL A 13 -10.58 3.36 -4.68
N GLN A 14 -9.71 3.86 -5.57
CA GLN A 14 -9.57 3.43 -6.95
C GLN A 14 -8.11 3.06 -7.28
N PRO A 15 -7.87 2.19 -8.29
CA PRO A 15 -6.53 1.74 -8.67
C PRO A 15 -5.78 2.77 -9.51
N ASN A 16 -5.68 4.02 -9.03
CA ASN A 16 -5.00 5.12 -9.68
C ASN A 16 -4.35 6.05 -8.64
N PHE A 17 -3.60 7.05 -9.09
CA PHE A 17 -2.94 8.00 -8.21
C PHE A 17 -3.92 8.73 -7.26
N SER A 18 -5.12 9.06 -7.73
CA SER A 18 -6.15 9.68 -6.87
C SER A 18 -6.55 8.78 -5.70
N GLY A 19 -6.63 7.46 -5.90
CA GLY A 19 -6.88 6.50 -4.83
C GLY A 19 -5.73 6.39 -3.83
N ILE A 20 -4.48 6.49 -4.30
CA ILE A 20 -3.30 6.56 -3.42
C ILE A 20 -3.35 7.84 -2.58
N LYS A 21 -3.61 8.99 -3.23
CA LYS A 21 -3.76 10.29 -2.57
C LYS A 21 -4.82 10.29 -1.49
N TYR A 22 -5.99 9.76 -1.83
CA TYR A 22 -7.10 9.67 -0.89
C TYR A 22 -6.77 8.80 0.33
N LEU A 23 -6.09 7.66 0.13
CA LEU A 23 -5.65 6.80 1.25
C LEU A 23 -4.59 7.50 2.12
N ALA A 24 -3.62 8.18 1.51
CA ALA A 24 -2.57 8.88 2.25
C ALA A 24 -3.11 10.04 3.08
N GLU A 25 -3.97 10.88 2.50
CA GLU A 25 -4.61 12.01 3.19
C GLU A 25 -5.41 11.53 4.41
N TYR A 26 -6.15 10.43 4.26
CA TYR A 26 -6.90 9.83 5.35
C TYR A 26 -6.01 9.36 6.50
N LEU A 27 -4.85 8.77 6.17
CA LEU A 27 -3.90 8.25 7.15
C LEU A 27 -2.95 9.34 7.68
N GLY A 28 -2.98 10.55 7.12
CA GLY A 28 -2.07 11.64 7.48
C GLY A 28 -0.64 11.46 6.97
N PHE A 29 -0.46 10.76 5.85
CA PHE A 29 0.86 10.53 5.24
C PHE A 29 1.14 11.45 4.06
N ASN A 30 2.39 11.86 3.93
CA ASN A 30 2.91 12.49 2.71
C ASN A 30 3.23 11.42 1.66
N ILE A 31 2.92 11.72 0.40
CA ILE A 31 3.20 10.83 -0.72
C ILE A 31 4.41 11.32 -1.48
N GLU A 32 5.34 10.40 -1.72
CA GLU A 32 6.48 10.64 -2.59
C GLU A 32 6.49 9.61 -3.72
N LYS A 33 6.70 10.07 -4.94
CA LYS A 33 6.95 9.17 -6.08
C LYS A 33 8.32 8.52 -5.89
N VAL A 34 8.38 7.21 -6.03
CA VAL A 34 9.64 6.47 -5.88
C VAL A 34 10.37 6.46 -7.21
N GLU A 35 11.44 7.24 -7.29
CA GLU A 35 12.35 7.22 -8.42
C GLU A 35 13.38 6.09 -8.29
N SER A 36 13.77 5.52 -9.43
CA SER A 36 14.85 4.53 -9.56
C SER A 36 15.55 4.72 -10.91
N ILE A 37 16.82 4.31 -10.98
CA ILE A 37 17.60 4.27 -12.22
C ILE A 37 17.17 3.14 -13.17
N LYS A 38 16.28 2.24 -12.73
CA LYS A 38 15.76 1.15 -13.55
C LYS A 38 14.51 1.59 -14.31
N GLU A 39 14.49 1.29 -15.61
CA GLU A 39 13.36 1.56 -16.52
C GLU A 39 12.02 0.99 -16.02
N SER A 40 12.04 -0.07 -15.19
CA SER A 40 10.82 -0.64 -14.61
C SER A 40 10.03 0.33 -13.71
N PHE A 41 10.65 1.43 -13.25
CA PHE A 41 10.02 2.48 -12.45
C PHE A 41 9.50 3.68 -13.26
N GLU A 42 9.76 3.73 -14.57
CA GLU A 42 9.41 4.90 -15.40
C GLU A 42 7.90 5.15 -15.48
N ASN A 43 7.07 4.14 -15.24
CA ASN A 43 5.61 4.19 -15.45
C ASN A 43 4.79 4.65 -14.23
N ASP A 44 5.32 5.47 -13.33
CA ASP A 44 4.55 6.02 -12.17
C ASP A 44 3.85 4.93 -11.34
N THR A 45 4.45 3.75 -11.22
CA THR A 45 3.78 2.58 -10.64
C THR A 45 3.99 2.47 -9.13
N ILE A 46 5.01 3.14 -8.57
CA ILE A 46 5.40 2.98 -7.16
C ILE A 46 5.50 4.34 -6.47
N PHE A 47 4.80 4.42 -5.35
CA PHE A 47 4.78 5.55 -4.45
C PHE A 47 5.24 5.09 -3.06
N SER A 48 5.59 6.04 -2.21
CA SER A 48 5.91 5.78 -0.82
C SER A 48 5.12 6.72 0.09
N PHE A 49 4.72 6.18 1.23
CA PHE A 49 4.19 6.95 2.35
C PHE A 49 5.34 7.16 3.32
N ALA A 50 5.76 8.41 3.52
CA ALA A 50 6.80 8.74 4.49
C ALA A 50 6.28 8.50 5.91
N ARG A 51 7.16 8.14 6.86
CA ARG A 51 6.76 8.09 8.27
C ARG A 51 6.34 9.49 8.74
N PRO A 52 5.36 9.61 9.66
CA PRO A 52 4.95 10.90 10.18
C PRO A 52 5.92 11.38 11.27
N ASN A 53 5.93 12.69 11.54
CA ASN A 53 6.67 13.32 12.66
C ASN A 53 8.20 13.21 12.59
N ASP A 54 8.79 13.47 11.43
CA ASP A 54 10.25 13.52 11.22
C ASP A 54 11.02 12.23 11.59
N LEU A 55 10.31 11.11 11.76
CA LEU A 55 10.93 9.81 11.88
C LEU A 55 11.52 9.44 10.52
N GLU A 56 12.83 9.19 10.49
CA GLU A 56 13.49 8.74 9.26
C GLU A 56 12.91 7.40 8.80
N GLY A 57 12.65 7.29 7.48
CA GLY A 57 12.22 6.06 6.84
C GLY A 57 10.85 6.14 6.15
N ILE A 58 10.51 5.04 5.49
CA ILE A 58 9.29 4.91 4.71
C ILE A 58 8.30 4.06 5.52
N PHE A 59 7.08 4.53 5.72
CA PHE A 59 6.03 3.72 6.32
C PHE A 59 5.60 2.60 5.38
N ALA A 60 5.34 2.92 4.11
CA ALA A 60 4.93 1.92 3.14
C ALA A 60 5.33 2.26 1.70
N TYR A 61 5.64 1.24 0.91
CA TYR A 61 5.59 1.33 -0.55
C TYR A 61 4.20 0.99 -1.05
N VAL A 62 3.72 1.73 -2.05
CA VAL A 62 2.33 1.70 -2.50
C VAL A 62 2.27 1.59 -4.02
N THR A 63 1.45 0.67 -4.51
CA THR A 63 1.13 0.55 -5.95
C THR A 63 -0.37 0.34 -6.14
N THR A 64 -0.81 0.37 -7.39
CA THR A 64 -2.20 0.10 -7.76
C THR A 64 -2.32 -1.14 -8.65
N GLN A 65 -3.48 -1.79 -8.62
CA GLN A 65 -3.82 -2.88 -9.53
C GLN A 65 -5.30 -2.84 -9.90
N GLU A 66 -5.60 -2.71 -11.20
CA GLU A 66 -6.98 -2.64 -11.70
C GLU A 66 -7.82 -3.87 -11.35
N LYS A 67 -7.22 -5.06 -11.49
CA LYS A 67 -7.90 -6.35 -11.30
C LYS A 67 -7.56 -7.00 -9.96
N LEU A 68 -7.52 -6.20 -8.89
CA LEU A 68 -7.27 -6.69 -7.54
C LEU A 68 -8.50 -7.43 -6.99
N ALA A 69 -8.30 -8.63 -6.44
CA ALA A 69 -9.36 -9.43 -5.83
C ALA A 69 -8.93 -10.00 -4.48
N VAL A 70 -9.90 -10.33 -3.61
CA VAL A 70 -9.61 -10.92 -2.28
C VAL A 70 -8.83 -12.25 -2.38
N LYS A 71 -9.01 -12.98 -3.48
CA LYS A 71 -8.32 -14.25 -3.77
C LYS A 71 -6.91 -14.08 -4.37
N THR A 72 -6.49 -12.85 -4.66
CA THR A 72 -5.17 -12.56 -5.24
C THR A 72 -4.08 -13.08 -4.30
N ARG A 73 -3.11 -13.84 -4.83
CA ARG A 73 -2.00 -14.42 -4.05
C ARG A 73 -0.82 -13.45 -3.99
N ALA A 74 -0.03 -13.48 -2.92
CA ALA A 74 1.16 -12.64 -2.78
C ALA A 74 2.12 -12.78 -3.98
N ASN A 75 2.28 -13.99 -4.54
CA ASN A 75 3.13 -14.23 -5.71
C ASN A 75 2.72 -13.45 -6.97
N GLN A 76 1.47 -12.96 -7.06
CA GLN A 76 1.05 -12.10 -8.18
C GLN A 76 1.66 -10.70 -8.09
N PHE A 77 2.24 -10.33 -6.94
CA PHE A 77 2.96 -9.07 -6.70
C PHE A 77 4.47 -9.26 -6.65
N LYS A 78 5.00 -10.40 -7.11
CA LYS A 78 6.43 -10.68 -7.03
C LYS A 78 7.28 -9.57 -7.66
N THR A 79 6.88 -9.10 -8.84
CA THR A 79 7.57 -7.99 -9.53
C THR A 79 7.58 -6.73 -8.67
N PHE A 80 6.42 -6.33 -8.15
CA PHE A 80 6.32 -5.16 -7.27
C PHE A 80 7.15 -5.31 -5.99
N PHE A 81 7.19 -6.50 -5.37
CA PHE A 81 8.06 -6.73 -4.21
C PHE A 81 9.54 -6.66 -4.56
N GLN A 82 9.93 -7.13 -5.74
CA GLN A 82 11.31 -6.99 -6.23
C GLN A 82 11.67 -5.54 -6.50
N GLU A 83 10.74 -4.75 -7.06
CA GLU A 83 10.90 -3.32 -7.25
C GLU A 83 10.98 -2.60 -5.91
N ALA A 84 10.05 -2.82 -4.98
CA ALA A 84 10.12 -2.24 -3.64
C ALA A 84 11.45 -2.58 -2.92
N ALA A 85 11.91 -3.83 -3.00
CA ALA A 85 13.21 -4.22 -2.45
C ALA A 85 14.38 -3.51 -3.14
N GLN A 86 14.32 -3.32 -4.46
CA GLN A 86 15.32 -2.54 -5.19
C GLN A 86 15.31 -1.07 -4.73
N ALA A 87 14.14 -0.47 -4.58
CA ALA A 87 13.98 0.90 -4.10
C ALA A 87 14.53 1.08 -2.69
N MET A 88 14.38 0.07 -1.82
CA MET A 88 14.99 0.03 -0.50
C MET A 88 16.52 0.03 -0.61
N ILE A 89 17.10 -0.87 -1.42
CA ILE A 89 18.56 -0.97 -1.60
C ILE A 89 19.15 0.34 -2.11
N GLU A 90 18.52 0.96 -3.11
CA GLU A 90 18.97 2.24 -3.70
C GLU A 90 18.93 3.40 -2.70
N ARG A 91 18.06 3.31 -1.70
CA ARG A 91 17.93 4.30 -0.61
C ARG A 91 18.68 3.90 0.66
N ALA A 92 19.48 2.83 0.61
CA ALA A 92 20.15 2.24 1.77
C ALA A 92 19.20 1.86 2.92
N GLN A 93 17.95 1.52 2.59
CA GLN A 93 16.91 1.09 3.51
C GLN A 93 16.85 -0.44 3.61
N THR A 94 16.31 -0.92 4.73
CA THR A 94 16.08 -2.32 5.05
C THR A 94 14.58 -2.58 5.26
N SER A 95 14.18 -3.85 5.21
CA SER A 95 12.80 -4.23 5.53
C SER A 95 12.41 -3.97 6.99
N ALA A 96 13.36 -3.68 7.89
CA ALA A 96 13.08 -3.22 9.25
C ALA A 96 12.73 -1.72 9.29
N GLU A 97 13.15 -0.95 8.29
CA GLU A 97 12.88 0.49 8.20
C GLU A 97 11.59 0.79 7.44
N VAL A 98 11.13 -0.15 6.62
CA VAL A 98 9.85 -0.09 5.91
C VAL A 98 8.84 -1.02 6.56
N ASP A 99 7.69 -0.52 7.01
CA ASP A 99 6.73 -1.36 7.75
C ASP A 99 5.86 -2.21 6.81
N PHE A 100 5.40 -1.63 5.70
CA PHE A 100 4.38 -2.26 4.87
C PHE A 100 4.60 -2.10 3.37
N ILE A 101 3.94 -3.00 2.64
CA ILE A 101 3.74 -2.86 1.20
C ILE A 101 2.23 -2.87 0.93
N ILE A 102 1.72 -1.82 0.29
CA ILE A 102 0.30 -1.59 0.08
C ILE A 102 -0.03 -1.71 -1.40
N VAL A 103 -1.08 -2.47 -1.71
CA VAL A 103 -1.63 -2.58 -3.06
C VAL A 103 -3.07 -2.09 -3.05
N ILE A 104 -3.34 -1.09 -3.89
CA ILE A 104 -4.64 -0.45 -4.00
C ILE A 104 -5.39 -0.95 -5.24
N GLY A 105 -6.59 -1.46 -5.03
CA GLY A 105 -7.52 -1.86 -6.08
C GLY A 105 -8.81 -1.06 -6.01
N LYS A 106 -9.74 -1.37 -6.92
CA LYS A 106 -11.09 -0.80 -6.86
C LYS A 106 -11.84 -1.38 -5.66
N ASN A 107 -12.14 -0.53 -4.68
CA ASN A 107 -12.85 -0.90 -3.45
C ASN A 107 -12.14 -1.96 -2.59
N ILE A 108 -10.81 -2.08 -2.73
CA ILE A 108 -10.03 -3.07 -2.00
C ILE A 108 -8.62 -2.53 -1.75
N VAL A 109 -8.13 -2.71 -0.53
CA VAL A 109 -6.74 -2.42 -0.16
C VAL A 109 -6.15 -3.69 0.44
N ILE A 110 -4.98 -4.10 -0.05
CA ILE A 110 -4.22 -5.21 0.54
C ILE A 110 -2.93 -4.63 1.12
N ILE A 111 -2.69 -4.90 2.40
CA ILE A 111 -1.49 -4.48 3.12
C ILE A 111 -0.69 -5.73 3.44
N PHE A 112 0.55 -5.77 2.99
CA PHE A 112 1.52 -6.83 3.25
C PHE A 112 2.52 -6.34 4.28
N ASP A 113 2.92 -7.23 5.17
CA ASP A 113 4.09 -7.04 6.03
C ASP A 113 5.35 -7.08 5.15
N SER A 114 6.21 -6.08 5.30
CA SER A 114 7.44 -5.95 4.50
C SER A 114 8.48 -7.05 4.81
N ALA A 115 8.46 -7.59 6.03
CA ALA A 115 9.38 -8.63 6.49
C ALA A 115 8.85 -10.04 6.18
N ASP A 116 7.52 -10.22 6.09
CA ASP A 116 6.90 -11.47 5.64
C ASP A 116 5.65 -11.23 4.78
N TYR A 117 5.81 -11.19 3.46
CA TYR A 117 4.73 -10.99 2.47
C TYR A 117 3.60 -12.03 2.51
N ARG A 118 3.74 -13.12 3.27
CA ARG A 118 2.63 -14.07 3.50
C ARG A 118 1.64 -13.54 4.51
N LYS A 119 2.08 -12.68 5.45
CA LYS A 119 1.21 -11.95 6.37
C LYS A 119 0.61 -10.76 5.63
N ARG A 120 -0.72 -10.73 5.59
CA ARG A 120 -1.45 -9.68 4.88
C ARG A 120 -2.79 -9.37 5.52
N LEU A 121 -3.15 -8.11 5.45
CA LEU A 121 -4.47 -7.61 5.77
C LEU A 121 -5.18 -7.26 4.47
N ILE A 122 -6.43 -7.70 4.32
CA ILE A 122 -7.24 -7.40 3.14
C ILE A 122 -8.47 -6.63 3.62
N LEU A 123 -8.56 -5.37 3.21
CA LEU A 123 -9.64 -4.46 3.53
C LEU A 123 -10.59 -4.36 2.34
N THR A 124 -11.85 -4.68 2.58
CA THR A 124 -12.96 -4.47 1.64
C THR A 124 -14.15 -3.89 2.42
N PRO A 125 -15.08 -3.18 1.77
CA PRO A 125 -16.27 -2.65 2.44
C PRO A 125 -17.04 -3.74 3.17
N ASP A 126 -17.18 -4.91 2.54
CA ASP A 126 -17.89 -6.07 3.09
C ASP A 126 -17.20 -6.71 4.30
N LYS A 127 -15.88 -6.57 4.44
CA LYS A 127 -15.15 -7.09 5.59
C LYS A 127 -15.23 -6.13 6.76
N LEU A 128 -15.11 -4.83 6.48
CA LEU A 128 -15.16 -3.75 7.46
C LEU A 128 -16.58 -3.52 8.02
N SER A 129 -17.62 -3.79 7.24
CA SER A 129 -19.02 -3.59 7.66
C SER A 129 -19.57 -4.71 8.56
N ARG A 130 -18.82 -5.78 8.80
CA ARG A 130 -19.27 -6.90 9.64
C ARG A 130 -19.16 -6.50 11.11
N SER A 131 -20.28 -6.58 11.83
CA SER A 131 -20.38 -6.30 13.27
C SER A 131 -19.47 -7.15 14.18
N ASN A 132 -18.95 -8.27 13.65
CA ASN A 132 -17.96 -9.14 14.31
C ASN A 132 -16.60 -9.15 13.58
N SER A 133 -16.31 -8.10 12.81
CA SER A 133 -14.98 -7.89 12.24
C SER A 133 -13.96 -7.86 13.38
N LYS A 134 -13.06 -8.86 13.44
CA LYS A 134 -11.93 -8.90 14.41
C LYS A 134 -10.81 -7.92 14.04
N TYR A 135 -11.08 -6.92 13.20
CA TYR A 135 -10.11 -5.92 12.76
C TYR A 135 -10.17 -4.72 13.69
#